data_AF-A0A7V6DDS8-F1
#
_entry.id   AF-A0A7V6DDS8-F1
#
_cell.length_a   1.000
_cell.length_b   1.000
_cell.length_c   1.000
_cell.angle_alpha   90.00
_cell.angle_beta   90.00
_cell.angle_gamma   90.00
#
_symmetry.space_group_name_H-M   'P 1'
#
loop_
_entity.id
_entity.type
_entity.pdbx_description
1 polymer ?
#
loop_
_entity_poly.entity_id
_entity_poly.type
_entity_poly.pdbx_seq_one_letter_code
_entity_poly.pdbx_strand_id
1 'polypeptide(L)'
;MIRPSAGYGGELDEAVWQRIEASLHFREGDRVPIWDYIDNPAVLNHFRQPGDDEATAMVRVYHGLGIDLCRGYGRSFEPDEEGTVLG
;
A
#
# COMPACT_ATOMS: atom_id res chain seq x y z
N MET A 1 20.16 -5.24 12.81
CA MET A 1 19.66 -5.06 11.44
C MET A 1 19.11 -3.64 11.35
N ILE A 2 19.40 -2.87 10.31
CA ILE A 2 18.90 -1.49 10.20
C ILE A 2 17.44 -1.58 9.73
N ARG A 3 16.51 -1.00 10.51
CA ARG A 3 15.09 -0.90 10.14
C ARG A 3 15.01 -0.13 8.80
N PRO A 4 14.45 -0.71 7.73
CA PRO A 4 14.30 -0.01 6.46
C PRO A 4 13.15 0.99 6.60
N SER A 5 13.40 2.14 7.22
CA SER A 5 12.48 3.29 7.26
C SER A 5 12.74 4.28 6.11
N ALA A 6 13.89 4.18 5.44
CA ALA A 6 14.23 5.05 4.31
C ALA A 6 13.60 4.52 3.01
N GLY A 7 12.57 5.21 2.51
CA GLY A 7 12.02 4.99 1.16
C GLY A 7 10.54 4.59 1.08
N TYR A 8 9.88 4.30 2.21
CA TYR A 8 8.48 3.86 2.25
C TYR A 8 7.48 4.94 2.73
N GLY A 9 7.87 6.22 2.69
CA GLY A 9 6.99 7.33 3.08
C GLY A 9 6.89 7.59 4.59
N GLY A 10 7.72 6.95 5.42
CA GLY A 10 7.77 7.17 6.87
C GLY A 10 8.33 5.96 7.63
N GLU A 11 8.27 6.00 8.96
CA GLU A 11 8.51 4.81 9.78
C GLU A 11 7.31 3.85 9.70
N LEU A 12 7.60 2.55 9.52
CA LEU A 12 6.58 1.51 9.60
C LEU A 12 6.01 1.43 11.02
N ASP A 13 4.72 1.08 11.11
CA ASP A 13 4.12 0.68 12.38
C ASP A 13 4.88 -0.52 12.98
N GLU A 14 5.02 -0.55 14.30
CA GLU A 14 5.84 -1.59 14.96
C GLU A 14 5.24 -2.99 14.80
N ALA A 15 3.92 -3.13 14.85
CA ALA A 15 3.28 -4.43 14.65
C ALA A 15 3.49 -4.94 13.21
N VAL A 16 3.45 -4.02 12.24
CA VAL A 16 3.76 -4.32 10.83
C VAL A 16 5.21 -4.76 10.67
N TRP A 17 6.15 -4.03 11.27
CA TRP A 17 7.57 -4.39 11.23
C TRP A 17 7.82 -5.78 11.82
N GLN A 18 7.28 -6.06 13.01
CA GLN A 18 7.44 -7.36 13.67
C GLN A 18 6.88 -8.52 12.83
N ARG A 19 5.75 -8.31 12.15
CA ARG A 19 5.18 -9.30 11.22
C ARG A 19 6.10 -9.57 10.02
N ILE A 20 6.67 -8.53 9.44
CA ILE A 20 7.61 -8.64 8.32
C ILE A 20 8.88 -9.35 8.76
N GLU A 21 9.46 -8.93 9.90
CA GLU A 21 10.67 -9.53 10.46
C GLU A 21 10.48 -11.01 10.78
N ALA A 22 9.34 -11.40 11.37
CA ALA A 22 9.00 -12.80 11.61
C ALA A 22 8.97 -13.60 10.29
N SER A 23 8.31 -13.07 9.25
CA SER A 23 8.23 -13.71 7.93
C SER A 23 9.60 -13.88 7.28
N LEU A 24 10.46 -12.85 7.31
CA LEU A 24 11.83 -12.90 6.79
C LEU A 24 12.70 -13.96 7.48
N HIS A 25 12.37 -14.31 8.73
CA HIS A 25 13.08 -15.29 9.52
C HIS A 25 12.38 -16.64 9.63
N PHE A 26 11.36 -16.91 8.79
CA PHE A 26 10.59 -18.15 8.79
C PHE A 26 9.98 -18.47 10.17
N ARG A 27 9.58 -17.44 10.91
CA ARG A 27 8.89 -17.54 12.19
C ARG A 27 7.40 -17.26 11.99
N GLU A 28 6.57 -17.83 12.86
CA GLU A 28 5.15 -17.53 12.90
C GLU A 28 4.94 -16.07 13.31
N GLY A 29 4.25 -15.31 12.46
CA GLY A 29 3.73 -13.98 12.77
C GLY A 29 2.27 -14.06 13.23
N ASP A 30 1.69 -12.92 13.61
CA ASP A 30 0.26 -12.83 13.93
C ASP A 30 -0.65 -13.09 12.70
N ARG A 31 -0.15 -12.79 11.50
CA ARG A 31 -0.67 -13.21 10.19
C ARG A 31 0.42 -13.11 9.11
N VAL A 32 0.12 -13.58 7.91
CA VAL A 32 0.99 -13.40 6.74
C VAL A 32 1.06 -11.91 6.36
N PRO A 33 2.25 -11.31 6.17
CA PRO A 33 2.35 -9.94 5.69
C PRO A 33 1.92 -9.83 4.23
N ILE A 34 1.17 -8.78 3.91
CA ILE A 34 0.65 -8.49 2.57
C ILE A 34 1.40 -7.27 2.02
N TRP A 35 1.91 -7.42 0.80
CA TRP A 35 2.55 -6.35 0.04
C TRP A 35 1.91 -6.27 -1.34
N ASP A 36 1.37 -5.12 -1.73
CA ASP A 36 0.71 -4.97 -3.03
C ASP A 36 0.97 -3.61 -3.72
N TYR A 37 0.70 -3.59 -5.02
CA TYR A 37 0.64 -2.42 -5.89
C TYR A 37 -0.81 -2.22 -6.34
N ILE A 38 -1.42 -1.09 -5.96
CA ILE A 38 -2.83 -0.82 -6.25
C ILE A 38 -2.96 0.34 -7.23
N ASP A 39 -3.69 0.11 -8.32
CA ASP A 39 -3.97 1.09 -9.39
C ASP A 39 -5.44 1.06 -9.87
N ASN A 40 -6.33 0.49 -9.06
CA ASN A 40 -7.75 0.37 -9.40
C ASN A 40 -8.55 1.61 -8.96
N PRO A 41 -9.16 2.37 -9.90
CA PRO A 41 -9.90 3.60 -9.57
C PRO A 41 -11.15 3.35 -8.74
N ALA A 42 -11.81 2.20 -8.91
CA ALA A 42 -13.01 1.87 -8.13
C ALA A 42 -12.67 1.66 -6.66
N VAL A 43 -11.52 1.03 -6.37
CA VAL A 43 -11.01 0.88 -5.00
C VAL A 43 -10.64 2.25 -4.44
N LEU A 44 -9.88 3.06 -5.19
CA LEU A 44 -9.51 4.41 -4.76
C LEU A 44 -10.74 5.27 -4.42
N ASN A 45 -11.75 5.26 -5.29
CA ASN A 45 -12.98 6.02 -5.11
C ASN A 45 -13.83 5.53 -3.92
N HIS A 46 -13.80 4.23 -3.61
CA HIS A 46 -14.48 3.68 -2.44
C HIS A 46 -13.92 4.23 -1.12
N PHE A 47 -12.60 4.40 -1.02
CA PHE A 47 -11.92 4.85 0.20
C PHE A 47 -11.73 6.37 0.28
N ARG A 48 -11.89 7.10 -0.84
CA ARG A 48 -11.71 8.55 -0.93
C ARG A 48 -12.73 9.31 -0.08
N GLN A 49 -12.27 10.31 0.66
CA GLN A 49 -13.12 11.25 1.40
C GLN A 49 -13.14 12.64 0.73
N PRO A 50 -14.17 13.48 1.01
CA PRO A 50 -14.20 14.84 0.48
C PRO A 50 -12.96 15.64 0.89
N GLY A 51 -12.24 16.16 -0.10
CA GLY A 51 -11.01 16.95 0.10
C GLY A 51 -9.71 16.15 0.11
N ASP A 52 -9.76 14.82 0.01
CA ASP A 52 -8.56 14.00 -0.17
C ASP A 52 -7.92 14.29 -1.54
N ASP A 53 -6.59 14.44 -1.55
CA ASP A 53 -5.80 14.26 -2.77
C ASP A 53 -5.59 12.75 -3.05
N GLU A 54 -5.05 12.42 -4.23
CA GLU A 54 -4.87 11.02 -4.63
C GLU A 54 -3.95 10.25 -3.67
N ALA A 55 -2.87 10.87 -3.21
CA ALA A 55 -1.94 10.26 -2.26
C ALA A 55 -2.62 9.94 -0.91
N THR A 56 -3.42 10.88 -0.38
CA THR A 56 -4.16 10.70 0.87
C THR A 56 -5.20 9.59 0.73
N ALA A 57 -5.95 9.58 -0.39
CA ALA A 57 -6.92 8.53 -0.66
C ALA A 57 -6.23 7.16 -0.81
N MET A 58 -5.06 7.08 -1.45
CA MET A 58 -4.28 5.84 -1.54
C MET A 58 -3.81 5.35 -0.19
N VAL A 59 -3.33 6.22 0.70
CA VAL A 59 -3.00 5.85 2.09
C VAL A 59 -4.19 5.18 2.78
N ARG A 60 -5.41 5.70 2.59
CA ARG A 60 -6.64 5.07 3.11
C ARG A 60 -6.92 3.70 2.50
N VAL A 61 -6.68 3.51 1.22
CA VAL A 61 -6.81 2.19 0.56
C VAL A 61 -5.88 1.19 1.25
N TYR A 62 -4.60 1.51 1.42
CA TYR A 62 -3.63 0.61 2.05
C TYR A 62 -4.01 0.25 3.48
N HIS A 63 -4.42 1.24 4.29
CA HIS A 63 -4.89 0.98 5.66
C HIS A 63 -6.20 0.21 5.69
N GLY A 64 -7.17 0.55 4.84
CA GLY A 64 -8.50 -0.05 4.80
C GLY A 64 -8.50 -1.50 4.33
N LEU A 65 -7.59 -1.86 3.43
CA LEU A 65 -7.38 -3.24 2.99
C LEU A 65 -6.46 -4.04 3.93
N GLY A 66 -5.82 -3.40 4.91
CA GLY A 66 -4.88 -4.04 5.83
C GLY A 66 -3.58 -4.47 5.16
N ILE A 67 -3.12 -3.74 4.15
CA ILE A 67 -1.86 -3.99 3.46
C ILE A 67 -0.70 -3.46 4.33
N ASP A 68 0.33 -4.29 4.49
CA ASP A 68 1.45 -4.02 5.41
C ASP A 68 2.53 -3.15 4.78
N LEU A 69 2.77 -3.36 3.50
CA LEU A 69 3.77 -2.64 2.72
C LEU A 69 3.14 -2.12 1.45
N CYS A 70 3.36 -0.84 1.16
CA CYS A 70 3.03 -0.24 -0.13
C CYS A 70 4.22 -0.45 -1.09
N ARG A 71 4.00 -1.07 -2.25
CA ARG A 71 5.01 -1.21 -3.31
C ARG A 71 5.25 0.09 -4.10
N GLY A 72 4.46 1.11 -3.81
CA GLY A 72 4.18 2.21 -4.70
C GLY A 72 2.76 2.09 -5.24
N TYR A 73 2.26 3.20 -5.78
CA TYR A 73 0.98 3.28 -6.46
C TYR A 73 1.17 4.12 -7.71
N GLY A 74 0.51 3.72 -8.79
CA GLY A 74 0.43 4.49 -10.02
C GLY A 74 -0.79 5.41 -9.99
N ARG A 75 -0.95 6.17 -11.09
CA ARG A 75 -2.24 6.80 -11.35
C ARG A 75 -3.27 5.67 -11.52
N SER A 76 -4.43 5.81 -10.89
CA SER A 76 -5.54 4.92 -11.19
C SER A 76 -6.15 5.32 -12.53
N PHE A 77 -6.34 4.35 -13.43
CA PHE A 77 -6.85 4.59 -14.79
C PHE A 77 -8.32 4.20 -14.89
N GLU A 78 -9.15 5.11 -15.38
CA GLU A 78 -10.54 4.77 -15.70
C GLU A 78 -10.60 3.79 -16.89
N PRO A 79 -11.71 3.04 -17.08
CA PRO A 79 -11.80 2.04 -18.15
C PRO A 79 -11.56 2.59 -19.56
N ASP A 80 -11.86 3.87 -19.80
CA ASP A 80 -11.62 4.55 -21.07
C ASP A 80 -10.16 4.99 -21.27
N GLU A 81 -9.35 4.93 -20.21
CA GLU A 81 -7.92 5.21 -20.22
C GLU A 81 -7.06 3.94 -20.37
N GLU A 82 -7.67 2.76 -20.26
CA GLU A 82 -6.99 1.47 -20.38
C GLU A 82 -6.32 1.31 -21.76
N GLY A 83 -5.01 1.06 -21.77
CA GLY A 83 -4.22 0.89 -23.00
C GLY A 83 -3.90 2.18 -23.78
N THR A 84 -4.29 3.36 -23.28
CA THR A 84 -4.05 4.65 -23.95
C THR A 84 -2.77 5.34 -23.49
N VAL A 85 -2.25 4.99 -22.31
CA VAL A 85 -0.98 5.48 -21.81
C VAL A 85 0.13 4.52 -22.24
N LEU A 86 0.64 4.74 -23.45
CA LEU A 86 1.95 4.21 -23.84
C LEU A 86 3.02 5.03 -23.12
N GLY A 87 3.65 4.43 -22.12
CA GLY A 87 4.98 4.84 -21.66
C GLY A 87 6.04 4.37 -22.65
#